data_AF-A0A4Z0EDX1-F1
#
_entry.id   AF-A0A4Z0EDX1-F1
#
_cell.length_a   1.000
_cell.length_b   1.000
_cell.length_c   1.000
_cell.angle_alpha   90.00
_cell.angle_beta   90.00
_cell.angle_gamma   90.00
#
_symmetry.space_group_name_H-M   'P 1'
#
loop_
_entity.id
_entity.type
_entity.pdbx_description
1 polymer ?
#
loop_
_entity_poly.entity_id
_entity_poly.type
_entity_poly.pdbx_seq_one_letter_code
_entity_poly.pdbx_strand_id
1 'polypeptide(L)'
;MATYTADVRWALAAGEDFSAGRYSRGHTVRFDGGVELPGSASPHVVGKWAVAAAVDPEEMLVAALSTCHMLSFLHVARLAGFVAQAYRDHAEGTMAEIAPGRQAVTRVVLHPRLEWAGAAPDAERLAALHHEAHETCFIANSVRTEVTIA
;
A
#
# COMPACT_ATOMS: atom_id res chain seq x y z
N MET A 1 -23.23 2.03 5.28
CA MET A 1 -21.93 2.53 5.76
C MET A 1 -21.18 1.33 6.31
N ALA A 2 -19.94 1.11 5.87
CA ALA A 2 -19.09 0.03 6.37
C ALA A 2 -18.01 0.62 7.29
N THR A 3 -17.56 -0.14 8.28
CA THR A 3 -16.51 0.24 9.21
C THR A 3 -15.38 -0.78 9.12
N TYR A 4 -14.15 -0.30 8.96
CA TYR A 4 -12.94 -1.11 8.90
C TYR A 4 -12.09 -0.78 10.13
N THR A 5 -11.54 -1.80 10.80
CA THR A 5 -10.81 -1.62 12.06
C THR A 5 -9.42 -2.23 12.02
N ALA A 6 -8.49 -1.61 12.75
CA ALA A 6 -7.16 -2.12 13.03
C ALA A 6 -6.84 -1.89 14.51
N ASP A 7 -6.37 -2.93 15.19
CA ASP A 7 -5.93 -2.92 16.59
C ASP A 7 -4.39 -2.95 16.59
N VAL A 8 -3.77 -1.84 17.00
CA VAL A 8 -2.31 -1.65 16.98
C VAL A 8 -1.78 -1.72 18.42
N ARG A 9 -0.83 -2.62 18.66
CA ARG A 9 -0.32 -2.91 20.01
C ARG A 9 1.19 -2.82 20.06
N TRP A 10 1.68 -1.90 20.87
CA TRP A 10 3.09 -1.75 21.20
C TRP A 10 3.27 -1.82 22.72
N ALA A 11 4.38 -2.39 23.17
CA ALA A 11 4.76 -2.40 24.58
C ALA A 11 6.28 -2.21 24.69
N LEU A 12 6.71 -1.46 25.71
CA LEU A 12 8.13 -1.28 26.02
C LEU A 12 8.71 -2.61 26.54
N ALA A 13 9.80 -3.08 25.94
CA ALA A 13 10.46 -4.28 26.40
C ALA A 13 11.29 -4.00 27.67
N ALA A 14 11.47 -5.04 28.50
CA ALA A 14 12.29 -4.93 29.70
C ALA A 14 13.73 -4.52 29.33
N GLY A 15 14.23 -3.46 29.98
CA GLY A 15 15.58 -2.94 29.75
C GLY A 15 15.70 -1.87 28.66
N GLU A 16 14.61 -1.54 27.97
CA GLU A 16 14.60 -0.42 27.01
C GLU A 16 14.45 0.94 27.69
N ASP A 17 15.04 1.96 27.10
CA ASP A 17 14.99 3.33 27.61
C ASP A 17 14.14 4.20 26.67
N PHE A 18 12.84 4.25 27.01
CA PHE A 18 11.87 5.05 26.28
C PHE A 18 12.26 6.53 26.22
N SER A 19 12.71 7.08 27.36
CA SER A 19 12.99 8.51 27.51
C SER A 19 14.16 8.98 26.65
N ALA A 20 15.17 8.13 26.46
CA ALA A 20 16.30 8.39 25.57
C ALA A 20 16.05 7.98 24.10
N GLY A 21 14.83 7.53 23.77
CA GLY A 21 14.49 7.06 22.43
C GLY A 21 15.09 5.71 22.03
N ARG A 22 15.63 4.96 23.00
CA ARG A 22 16.37 3.69 22.81
C ARG A 22 15.46 2.49 23.09
N TYR A 23 14.49 2.29 22.22
CA TYR A 23 13.49 1.23 22.32
C TYR A 23 13.09 0.73 20.92
N SER A 24 12.66 -0.52 20.82
CA SER A 24 12.17 -1.12 19.58
C SER A 24 10.87 -0.48 19.12
N ARG A 25 10.73 -0.25 17.82
CA ARG A 25 9.47 0.15 17.18
C ARG A 25 8.60 -1.04 16.79
N GLY A 26 9.06 -2.26 17.08
CA GLY A 26 8.31 -3.49 16.84
C GLY A 26 6.98 -3.50 17.58
N HIS A 27 5.92 -3.80 16.86
CA HIS A 27 4.55 -3.84 17.35
C HIS A 27 3.72 -4.85 16.55
N THR A 28 2.44 -4.99 16.86
CA THR A 28 1.51 -5.85 16.13
C THR A 28 0.34 -5.03 15.60
N VAL A 29 -0.08 -5.33 14.37
CA VAL A 29 -1.30 -4.79 13.76
C VAL A 29 -2.26 -5.96 13.52
N ARG A 30 -3.45 -5.89 14.12
CA ARG A 30 -4.49 -6.91 14.00
C ARG A 30 -5.73 -6.37 13.31
N PHE A 31 -6.26 -7.12 12.34
CA PHE A 31 -7.47 -6.77 11.60
C PHE A 31 -8.70 -7.52 12.12
N ASP A 32 -9.87 -7.05 11.74
CA ASP A 32 -11.19 -7.58 12.15
C ASP A 32 -11.39 -9.08 11.85
N GLY A 33 -10.81 -9.58 10.76
CA GLY A 33 -10.79 -11.00 10.41
C GLY A 33 -9.83 -11.88 11.23
N GLY A 34 -9.09 -11.30 12.18
CA GLY A 34 -8.15 -12.00 13.05
C GLY A 34 -6.72 -12.15 12.50
N VAL A 35 -6.43 -11.63 11.30
CA VAL A 35 -5.06 -11.57 10.77
C VAL A 35 -4.22 -10.63 11.60
N GLU A 36 -3.03 -11.08 12.00
CA GLU A 36 -2.03 -10.28 12.70
C GLU A 36 -0.76 -10.15 11.86
N LEU A 37 -0.24 -8.93 11.75
CA LEU A 37 1.00 -8.62 11.05
C LEU A 37 2.02 -8.01 12.03
N PRO A 38 3.30 -8.40 11.98
CA PRO A 38 4.36 -7.69 12.67
C PRO A 38 4.55 -6.32 12.02
N GLY A 39 4.48 -5.25 12.82
CA GLY A 39 4.69 -3.88 12.38
C GLY A 39 5.97 -3.28 12.97
N SER A 40 6.57 -2.31 12.27
CA SER A 40 7.66 -1.48 12.77
C SER A 40 7.56 -0.07 12.18
N ALA A 41 8.39 0.86 12.66
CA ALA A 41 8.73 2.04 11.88
C ALA A 41 9.75 1.68 10.80
N SER A 42 9.80 2.47 9.72
CA SER A 42 10.76 2.28 8.65
C SER A 42 12.22 2.42 9.13
N PRO A 43 13.15 1.56 8.69
CA PRO A 43 14.58 1.71 8.97
C PRO A 43 15.13 3.06 8.49
N HIS A 44 14.54 3.65 7.45
CA HIS A 44 14.90 4.98 6.96
C HIS A 44 14.61 6.11 7.96
N VAL A 45 13.71 5.87 8.92
CA VAL A 45 13.26 6.86 9.90
C VAL A 45 13.94 6.65 11.26
N VAL A 46 13.98 5.41 11.77
CA VAL A 46 14.45 5.12 13.14
C VAL A 46 15.74 4.29 13.21
N GLY A 47 16.29 3.88 12.06
CA GLY A 47 17.53 3.12 11.97
C GLY A 47 17.47 1.79 12.72
N LYS A 48 18.46 1.54 13.59
CA LYS A 48 18.62 0.27 14.33
C LYS A 48 17.48 -0.10 15.27
N TRP A 49 16.57 0.84 15.56
CA TRP A 49 15.41 0.61 16.43
C TRP A 49 14.19 0.07 15.67
N ALA A 50 14.28 -0.02 14.34
CA ALA A 50 13.30 -0.71 13.51
C ALA A 50 13.51 -2.23 13.56
N VAL A 51 12.43 -2.97 13.32
CA VAL A 51 12.46 -4.42 13.06
C VAL A 51 12.37 -4.61 11.55
N ALA A 52 13.51 -4.90 10.90
CA ALA A 52 13.63 -4.90 9.43
C ALA A 52 12.73 -5.92 8.70
N ALA A 53 12.28 -6.98 9.38
CA ALA A 53 11.39 -8.00 8.81
C ALA A 53 9.89 -7.70 9.01
N ALA A 54 9.56 -6.61 9.71
CA ALA A 54 8.19 -6.18 9.96
C ALA A 54 7.79 -5.10 8.95
N VAL A 55 6.50 -5.06 8.59
CA VAL A 55 5.97 -4.06 7.66
C VAL A 55 5.97 -2.67 8.31
N ASP A 56 6.31 -1.64 7.55
CA ASP A 56 6.19 -0.25 7.99
C ASP A 56 4.92 0.45 7.43
N PRO A 57 4.48 1.59 8.02
CA PRO A 57 3.26 2.26 7.60
C PRO A 57 3.32 2.77 6.15
N GLU A 58 4.50 3.15 5.67
CA GLU A 58 4.70 3.60 4.30
C GLU A 58 4.49 2.45 3.31
N GLU A 59 5.06 1.27 3.58
CA GLU A 59 4.82 0.04 2.82
C GLU A 59 3.34 -0.36 2.84
N MET A 60 2.67 -0.28 4.01
CA MET A 60 1.24 -0.58 4.13
C MET A 60 0.39 0.34 3.26
N LEU A 61 0.71 1.64 3.19
CA LEU A 61 0.00 2.60 2.34
C LEU A 61 0.17 2.26 0.85
N VAL A 62 1.40 1.98 0.41
CA VAL A 62 1.69 1.58 -0.97
C VAL A 62 0.93 0.29 -1.33
N ALA A 63 0.96 -0.70 -0.44
CA ALA A 63 0.26 -1.97 -0.62
C ALA A 63 -1.27 -1.79 -0.69
N ALA A 64 -1.85 -0.91 0.15
CA ALA A 64 -3.28 -0.61 0.13
C ALA A 64 -3.71 0.05 -1.19
N LEU A 65 -2.92 1.00 -1.70
CA LEU A 65 -3.16 1.66 -2.99
C LEU A 65 -3.10 0.67 -4.16
N SER A 66 -2.03 -0.12 -4.23
CA SER A 66 -1.84 -1.17 -5.24
C SER A 66 -2.98 -2.19 -5.21
N THR A 67 -3.32 -2.70 -4.03
CA THR A 67 -4.39 -3.72 -3.87
C THR A 67 -5.76 -3.16 -4.26
N CYS A 68 -6.09 -1.93 -3.88
CA CYS A 68 -7.38 -1.34 -4.22
C CYS A 68 -7.50 -1.08 -5.72
N HIS A 69 -6.42 -0.61 -6.37
CA HIS A 69 -6.40 -0.46 -7.82
C HIS A 69 -6.51 -1.80 -8.54
N MET A 70 -5.75 -2.83 -8.11
CA MET A 70 -5.85 -4.19 -8.65
C MET A 70 -7.29 -4.71 -8.61
N LEU A 71 -7.95 -4.64 -7.45
CA LEU A 71 -9.32 -5.14 -7.30
C LEU A 71 -10.31 -4.39 -8.20
N SER A 72 -10.14 -3.07 -8.32
CA SER A 72 -10.94 -2.23 -9.22
C SER A 72 -10.69 -2.62 -10.68
N PHE A 73 -9.42 -2.81 -11.07
CA PHE A 73 -9.02 -3.21 -12.41
C PHE A 73 -9.56 -4.58 -12.80
N LEU A 74 -9.41 -5.58 -11.93
CA LEU A 74 -9.96 -6.92 -12.18
C LEU A 74 -11.48 -6.88 -12.40
N HIS A 75 -12.18 -5.99 -11.68
CA HIS A 75 -13.61 -5.77 -11.85
C HIS A 75 -13.97 -5.14 -13.21
N VAL A 76 -13.28 -4.09 -13.65
CA VAL A 76 -13.58 -3.48 -14.96
C VAL A 76 -13.13 -4.35 -16.13
N ALA A 77 -12.00 -5.06 -16.01
CA ALA A 77 -11.53 -6.00 -17.02
C ALA A 77 -12.53 -7.13 -17.28
N ARG A 78 -13.12 -7.73 -16.21
CA ARG A 78 -14.16 -8.76 -16.38
C ARG A 78 -15.43 -8.21 -17.05
N LEU A 79 -15.81 -6.96 -16.76
CA LEU A 79 -16.99 -6.33 -17.35
C LEU A 79 -16.78 -6.05 -18.84
N ALA A 80 -15.54 -5.75 -19.22
CA ALA A 80 -15.12 -5.57 -20.60
C ALA A 80 -14.93 -6.90 -21.37
N GLY A 81 -15.16 -8.05 -20.74
CA GLY A 81 -15.06 -9.37 -21.37
C GLY A 81 -13.64 -9.95 -21.43
N PHE A 82 -12.65 -9.31 -20.78
CA PHE A 82 -11.31 -9.86 -20.68
C PHE A 82 -11.17 -10.76 -19.46
N VAL A 83 -10.30 -11.77 -19.57
CA VAL A 83 -10.03 -12.73 -18.50
C VAL A 83 -8.57 -12.59 -18.08
N ALA A 84 -8.32 -11.89 -16.98
CA ALA A 84 -7.00 -11.83 -16.36
C ALA A 84 -6.71 -13.17 -15.66
N GLN A 85 -5.61 -13.82 -16.03
CA GLN A 85 -5.12 -15.05 -15.40
C GLN A 85 -4.21 -14.77 -14.21
N ALA A 86 -3.36 -13.76 -14.33
CA ALA A 86 -2.49 -13.31 -13.25
C ALA A 86 -2.37 -11.79 -13.31
N TYR A 87 -2.19 -11.22 -12.12
CA TYR A 87 -1.86 -9.81 -11.93
C TYR A 87 -0.70 -9.76 -10.94
N ARG A 88 0.33 -8.98 -11.26
CA ARG A 88 1.41 -8.64 -10.34
C ARG A 88 1.65 -7.14 -10.42
N ASP A 89 1.87 -6.53 -9.28
CA ASP A 89 2.25 -5.13 -9.21
C ASP A 89 3.46 -4.99 -8.28
N HIS A 90 4.48 -4.30 -8.77
CA HIS A 90 5.65 -3.91 -7.99
C HIS A 90 5.58 -2.42 -7.73
N ALA A 91 4.68 -2.02 -6.84
CA ALA A 91 4.41 -0.62 -6.58
C ALA A 91 5.52 0.06 -5.76
N GLU A 92 5.81 1.32 -6.08
CA GLU A 92 6.86 2.12 -5.43
C GLU A 92 6.26 3.39 -4.81
N GLY A 93 6.54 3.62 -3.53
CA GLY A 93 6.18 4.85 -2.82
C GLY A 93 7.38 5.77 -2.62
N THR A 94 7.18 7.08 -2.79
CA THR A 94 8.21 8.10 -2.53
C THR A 94 7.74 9.07 -1.46
N MET A 95 8.56 9.25 -0.43
CA MET A 95 8.38 10.31 0.56
C MET A 95 9.09 11.60 0.12
N ALA A 96 8.43 12.74 0.30
CA ALA A 96 9.04 14.05 0.09
C ALA A 96 8.54 15.07 1.13
N GLU A 97 9.29 16.15 1.29
CA GLU A 97 8.89 17.29 2.12
C GLU A 97 7.78 18.09 1.45
N ILE A 98 6.71 18.38 2.18
CA ILE A 98 5.54 19.14 1.71
C ILE A 98 5.45 20.55 2.33
N ALA A 99 6.23 20.79 3.39
CA ALA A 99 6.41 22.07 4.10
C ALA A 99 7.55 21.89 5.13
N PRO A 100 8.14 22.97 5.69
CA PRO A 100 9.23 22.88 6.66
C PRO A 100 8.99 21.85 7.77
N GLY A 101 9.77 20.77 7.78
CA GLY A 101 9.70 19.69 8.77
C GLY A 101 8.48 18.76 8.64
N ARG A 102 7.71 18.85 7.54
CA ARG A 102 6.55 18.02 7.25
C ARG A 102 6.81 17.17 6.01
N GLN A 103 6.84 15.86 6.18
CA GLN A 103 6.98 14.89 5.09
C GLN A 103 5.66 14.14 4.86
N ALA A 104 5.48 13.62 3.65
CA ALA A 104 4.39 12.72 3.30
C ALA A 104 4.86 11.75 2.19
N VAL A 105 4.16 10.63 2.03
CA VAL A 105 4.24 9.83 0.79
C VAL A 105 3.54 10.65 -0.30
N THR A 106 4.32 11.36 -1.11
CA THR A 106 3.80 12.31 -2.10
C THR A 106 3.48 11.65 -3.43
N ARG A 107 4.14 10.54 -3.76
CA ARG A 107 3.94 9.81 -5.00
C ARG A 107 3.94 8.30 -4.79
N VAL A 108 3.04 7.60 -5.47
CA VAL A 108 3.04 6.14 -5.59
C VAL A 108 2.91 5.76 -7.07
N VAL A 109 3.79 4.89 -7.55
CA VAL A 109 3.75 4.35 -8.91
C VAL A 109 3.32 2.90 -8.84
N LEU A 110 2.29 2.57 -9.59
CA LEU A 110 1.85 1.20 -9.80
C LEU A 110 2.46 0.68 -11.10
N HIS A 111 2.98 -0.54 -11.07
CA HIS A 111 3.61 -1.23 -12.19
C HIS A 111 2.87 -2.54 -12.50
N PRO A 112 1.58 -2.48 -12.89
CA PRO A 112 0.77 -3.67 -13.12
C PRO A 112 1.31 -4.47 -14.31
N ARG A 113 1.44 -5.78 -14.11
CA ARG A 113 1.77 -6.76 -15.14
C ARG A 113 0.69 -7.83 -15.14
N LEU A 114 0.08 -8.02 -16.31
CA LEU A 114 -1.04 -8.93 -16.49
C LEU A 114 -0.69 -10.08 -17.43
N GLU A 115 -1.16 -11.26 -17.05
CA GLU A 115 -1.25 -12.42 -17.94
C GLU A 115 -2.73 -12.61 -18.30
N TRP A 116 -3.03 -12.80 -19.58
CA TRP A 116 -4.40 -12.87 -20.10
C TRP A 116 -4.72 -14.26 -20.61
N ALA A 117 -5.96 -14.73 -20.37
CA ALA A 117 -6.47 -15.89 -21.07
C ALA A 117 -6.99 -15.46 -22.45
N GLY A 118 -6.42 -16.03 -23.51
CA GLY A 118 -6.81 -15.70 -24.87
C GLY A 118 -6.27 -14.34 -25.31
N ALA A 119 -7.10 -13.55 -26.00
CA ALA A 119 -6.69 -12.26 -26.55
C ALA A 119 -6.58 -11.21 -25.43
N ALA A 120 -5.41 -10.59 -25.33
CA ALA A 120 -5.19 -9.42 -24.49
C ALA A 120 -5.89 -8.17 -25.11
N PRO A 121 -6.29 -7.19 -24.29
CA PRO A 121 -6.64 -5.87 -24.80
C PRO A 121 -5.46 -5.27 -25.57
N ASP A 122 -5.76 -4.48 -26.61
CA ASP A 122 -4.76 -3.59 -27.18
C ASP A 122 -4.33 -2.50 -26.18
N ALA A 123 -3.28 -1.76 -26.52
CA ALA A 123 -2.69 -0.78 -25.61
C ALA A 123 -3.67 0.34 -25.22
N GLU A 124 -4.49 0.82 -26.16
CA GLU A 124 -5.48 1.88 -25.88
C GLU A 124 -6.57 1.36 -24.94
N ARG A 125 -7.08 0.16 -25.20
CA ARG A 125 -8.09 -0.46 -24.36
C ARG A 125 -7.55 -0.77 -22.97
N LEU A 126 -6.32 -1.24 -22.86
CA LEU A 126 -5.67 -1.51 -21.58
C LEU A 126 -5.51 -0.22 -20.75
N ALA A 127 -5.05 0.86 -21.38
CA ALA A 127 -4.93 2.16 -20.74
C ALA A 127 -6.29 2.68 -20.25
N ALA A 128 -7.34 2.55 -21.06
CA ALA A 128 -8.70 2.94 -20.67
C ALA A 128 -9.20 2.15 -19.45
N LEU A 129 -8.94 0.84 -19.39
CA LEU A 129 -9.30 0.00 -18.24
C LEU A 129 -8.55 0.41 -16.97
N HIS A 130 -7.26 0.72 -17.06
CA HIS A 130 -6.49 1.21 -15.90
C HIS A 130 -6.97 2.58 -15.41
N HIS A 131 -7.36 3.46 -16.33
CA HIS A 131 -7.94 4.76 -15.97
C HIS A 131 -9.29 4.60 -15.26
N GLU A 132 -10.21 3.79 -15.79
CA GLU A 132 -11.51 3.53 -15.15
C GLU A 132 -11.35 2.88 -13.76
N ALA A 133 -10.39 1.95 -13.62
CA ALA A 133 -10.04 1.35 -12.34
C ALA A 133 -9.50 2.37 -11.34
N HIS A 134 -8.73 3.36 -11.80
CA HIS A 134 -8.17 4.40 -10.96
C HIS A 134 -9.27 5.32 -10.39
N GLU A 135 -10.21 5.75 -11.22
CA GLU A 135 -11.34 6.60 -10.80
C GLU A 135 -12.24 5.93 -9.74
N THR A 136 -12.36 4.61 -9.81
CA THR A 136 -13.21 3.82 -8.89
C THR A 136 -12.46 3.31 -7.66
N CYS A 137 -11.14 3.54 -7.57
CA CYS A 137 -10.31 3.09 -6.46
C CYS A 137 -10.57 3.91 -5.19
N PHE A 138 -11.21 3.30 -4.19
CA PHE A 138 -11.54 3.98 -2.93
C PHE A 138 -10.32 4.55 -2.20
N ILE A 139 -9.19 3.83 -2.22
CA ILE A 139 -7.98 4.26 -1.49
C ILE A 139 -7.29 5.41 -2.24
N ALA A 140 -7.23 5.39 -3.57
CA ALA A 140 -6.70 6.51 -4.36
C ALA A 140 -7.54 7.79 -4.13
N ASN A 141 -8.87 7.64 -4.08
CA ASN A 141 -9.80 8.73 -3.76
C ASN A 141 -9.71 9.25 -2.31
N SER A 142 -8.94 8.58 -1.44
CA SER A 142 -8.83 8.92 -0.01
C SER A 142 -7.51 9.61 0.35
N VAL A 143 -6.59 9.79 -0.61
CA VAL A 143 -5.24 10.33 -0.36
C VAL A 143 -4.97 11.59 -1.18
N ARG A 144 -3.98 12.37 -0.73
CA ARG A 144 -3.40 13.50 -1.52
C ARG A 144 -2.19 13.07 -2.35
N THR A 145 -1.71 11.86 -2.13
CA THR A 145 -0.59 11.24 -2.85
C THR A 145 -0.93 11.19 -4.34
N GLU A 146 0.01 11.61 -5.19
CA GLU A 146 -0.09 11.40 -6.63
C GLU A 146 0.07 9.90 -6.91
N VAL A 147 -0.93 9.28 -7.54
CA VAL A 147 -0.89 7.85 -7.85
C VAL A 147 -0.89 7.70 -9.37
N THR A 148 0.19 7.14 -9.91
CA THR A 148 0.38 6.96 -11.36
C THR A 148 0.47 5.48 -11.71
N ILE A 149 -0.06 5.09 -12.87
CA ILE A 149 0.08 3.73 -13.42
C ILE A 149 1.08 3.80 -14.57
N ALA A 150 2.13 2.98 -14.49
CA ALA A 150 3.24 2.92 -15.46
C ALA A 150 3.02 1.91 -16.59
#